data_AF-A0A7D9NMJ6-F1
#
_entry.id   AF-A0A7D9NMJ6-F1
#
_cell.length_a   1.000
_cell.length_b   1.000
_cell.length_c   1.000
_cell.angle_alpha   90.00
_cell.angle_beta   90.00
_cell.angle_gamma   90.00
#
_symmetry.space_group_name_H-M   'P 1'
#
loop_
_entity.id
_entity.type
_entity.pdbx_description
1 polymer ?
#
loop_
_entity_poly.entity_id
_entity_poly.type
_entity_poly.pdbx_seq_one_letter_code
_entity_poly.pdbx_strand_id
1 'polypeptide(L)'
;MKQFPAGDLEGLQQVGRGGFGTVYRGWSRSLNMEVALKTFQRAQSFSINKLIKDILKEREMMEKASNPFVIHLLGMYERREEEISEHGLVMEYVPNGSLRSLFDTMDVPWALRFQMLHQVALGMNYLHMLDPPIIHRDLKPSNVLLNKHFDVKITDFGLSKIVGATTSATPSFAGTPSYMAPEALTDLNYKPTMAFDVYSFGILIWTVLSGEEPFPNPDPALIHLHIPNGQRPSLEVLDHLSHIKMVPEAKELMIKCWSGNADARPCFLECSHATKLMFEEYSSEIKDAIRKVEDHIPIGDQTLEDPGYDSTTHDTLMNQVIAAIREDSQEMKKDETSEDPGYDSTSKDTSALNQGETLSNALEHIKESQDYKQITDYAKDIGKTVEKGGQQVGKFYNDNRGEVQKVAELWKPIRKFFK
;
A
#
# COMPACT_ATOMS: atom_id res chain seq x y z
N MET A 1 -14.70 -9.86 7.23
CA MET A 1 -13.74 -9.15 8.11
C MET A 1 -13.80 -9.76 9.50
N LYS A 2 -12.64 -9.95 10.15
CA LYS A 2 -12.53 -10.55 11.49
C LYS A 2 -12.88 -9.52 12.58
N GLN A 3 -13.54 -9.98 13.63
CA GLN A 3 -13.75 -9.23 14.87
C GLN A 3 -12.72 -9.70 15.89
N PHE A 4 -12.03 -8.76 16.53
CA PHE A 4 -11.00 -8.99 17.53
C PHE A 4 -11.59 -8.64 18.90
N PRO A 5 -11.97 -9.63 19.73
CA PRO A 5 -12.48 -9.37 21.06
C PRO A 5 -11.36 -8.85 21.98
N ALA A 6 -11.75 -8.23 23.09
CA ALA A 6 -10.84 -7.60 24.05
C ALA A 6 -9.63 -8.46 24.48
N GLY A 7 -9.82 -9.78 24.64
CA GLY A 7 -8.78 -10.72 25.06
C GLY A 7 -7.97 -11.37 23.93
N ASP A 8 -8.18 -10.97 22.67
CA ASP A 8 -7.39 -11.48 21.55
C ASP A 8 -6.04 -10.78 21.40
N LEU A 9 -5.96 -9.52 21.84
CA LEU A 9 -4.78 -8.68 21.71
C LEU A 9 -4.03 -8.59 23.03
N GLU A 10 -2.75 -8.94 23.02
CA GLU A 10 -1.88 -8.98 24.19
C GLU A 10 -0.67 -8.05 24.07
N GLY A 11 -0.09 -7.69 25.21
CA GLY A 11 1.16 -6.92 25.24
C GLY A 11 1.05 -5.55 24.56
N LEU A 12 -0.11 -4.89 24.66
CA LEU A 12 -0.35 -3.62 23.98
C LEU A 12 0.64 -2.54 24.45
N GLN A 13 1.52 -2.12 23.55
CA GLN A 13 2.49 -1.05 23.73
C GLN A 13 2.14 0.11 22.83
N GLN A 14 1.98 1.32 23.39
CA GLN A 14 1.73 2.50 22.57
C GLN A 14 2.95 2.81 21.69
N VAL A 15 2.74 2.89 20.38
CA VAL A 15 3.77 3.22 19.38
C VAL A 15 3.56 4.57 18.71
N GLY A 16 2.36 5.16 18.81
CA GLY A 16 2.09 6.47 18.26
C GLY A 16 0.81 7.09 18.79
N ARG A 17 0.74 8.43 18.77
CA ARG A 17 -0.47 9.20 19.08
C ARG A 17 -0.57 10.40 18.16
N GLY A 18 -1.74 10.60 17.58
CA GLY A 18 -2.00 11.70 16.63
C GLY A 18 -3.42 12.25 16.72
N GLY A 19 -3.77 13.11 15.76
CA GLY A 19 -5.08 13.76 15.69
C GLY A 19 -6.27 12.82 15.49
N PHE A 20 -6.02 11.57 15.06
CA PHE A 20 -7.05 10.56 14.78
C PHE A 20 -7.15 9.45 15.82
N GLY A 21 -6.26 9.42 16.82
CA GLY A 21 -6.27 8.37 17.82
C GLY A 21 -4.89 7.99 18.35
N THR A 22 -4.84 6.84 19.00
CA THR A 22 -3.63 6.22 19.55
C THR A 22 -3.39 4.88 18.87
N VAL A 23 -2.15 4.60 18.50
CA VAL A 23 -1.75 3.34 17.86
C VAL A 23 -0.93 2.54 18.85
N TYR A 24 -1.30 1.27 19.00
CA TYR A 24 -0.62 0.30 19.85
C TYR A 24 -0.08 -0.84 18.98
N ARG A 25 1.11 -1.34 19.29
CA ARG A 25 1.61 -2.65 18.86
C ARG A 25 1.13 -3.70 19.85
N GLY A 26 0.78 -4.89 19.39
CA GLY A 26 0.52 -6.03 20.26
C GLY A 26 0.50 -7.35 19.49
N TRP A 27 0.31 -8.45 20.23
CA TRP A 27 0.21 -9.79 19.66
C TRP A 27 -1.26 -10.20 19.52
N SER A 28 -1.69 -10.65 18.33
CA SER A 28 -3.00 -11.28 18.16
C SER A 28 -2.88 -12.79 18.36
N ARG A 29 -3.55 -13.31 19.39
CA ARG A 29 -3.60 -14.77 19.66
C ARG A 29 -4.22 -15.53 18.50
N SER A 30 -5.35 -15.04 17.99
CA SER A 30 -6.10 -15.73 16.95
C SER A 30 -5.50 -15.62 15.54
N LEU A 31 -4.55 -14.70 15.31
CA LEU A 31 -3.77 -14.65 14.07
C LEU A 31 -2.34 -15.18 14.25
N ASN A 32 -1.90 -15.36 15.50
CA ASN A 32 -0.53 -15.73 15.85
C ASN A 32 0.52 -14.82 15.18
N MET A 33 0.31 -13.50 15.27
CA MET A 33 1.20 -12.51 14.68
C MET A 33 1.12 -11.16 15.41
N GLU A 34 2.12 -10.32 15.20
CA GLU A 34 2.08 -8.92 15.62
C GLU A 34 1.10 -8.10 14.77
N VAL A 35 0.37 -7.22 15.45
CA VAL A 35 -0.64 -6.34 14.84
C VAL A 35 -0.55 -4.93 15.39
N ALA A 36 -1.03 -3.96 14.62
CA ALA A 36 -1.24 -2.60 15.05
C ALA A 36 -2.72 -2.35 15.36
N LEU A 37 -3.02 -1.88 16.57
CA LEU A 37 -4.35 -1.45 17.00
C LEU A 37 -4.42 0.08 17.00
N LYS A 38 -5.21 0.67 16.11
CA LYS A 38 -5.57 2.09 16.16
C LYS A 38 -6.87 2.25 16.94
N THR A 39 -6.81 2.87 18.12
CA THR A 39 -7.98 3.24 18.91
C THR A 39 -8.32 4.71 18.74
N PHE A 40 -9.62 5.02 18.79
CA PHE A 40 -10.13 6.37 18.58
C PHE A 40 -10.62 6.95 19.90
N GLN A 41 -10.14 8.14 20.28
CA GLN A 41 -10.44 8.73 21.59
C GLN A 41 -11.79 9.46 21.60
N ARG A 42 -12.60 9.22 22.64
CA ARG A 42 -13.92 9.87 22.84
C ARG A 42 -13.84 11.40 22.87
N ALA A 43 -12.75 11.97 23.36
CA ALA A 43 -12.54 13.42 23.44
C ALA A 43 -12.41 14.11 22.05
N GLN A 44 -12.03 13.38 21.00
CA GLN A 44 -11.92 13.92 19.65
C GLN A 44 -13.28 14.02 18.92
N SER A 45 -14.34 13.45 19.50
CA SER A 45 -15.67 13.44 18.92
C SER A 45 -16.71 14.05 19.85
N PHE A 46 -17.46 15.04 19.35
CA PHE A 46 -18.56 15.67 20.07
C PHE A 46 -19.73 14.68 20.36
N SER A 47 -19.75 13.50 19.74
CA SER A 47 -20.79 12.47 19.93
C SER A 47 -20.29 11.08 19.55
N ILE A 48 -20.68 10.06 20.34
CA ILE A 48 -20.40 8.63 20.06
C ILE A 48 -20.83 8.24 18.63
N ASN A 49 -21.97 8.76 18.15
CA ASN A 49 -22.46 8.45 16.80
C ASN A 49 -21.53 8.97 15.70
N LYS A 50 -20.86 10.11 15.92
CA LYS A 50 -19.88 10.64 14.97
C LYS A 50 -18.60 9.79 15.00
N LEU A 51 -18.14 9.41 16.20
CA LEU A 51 -16.98 8.55 16.37
C LEU A 51 -17.14 7.22 15.59
N ILE A 52 -18.26 6.54 15.79
CA ILE A 52 -18.55 5.28 15.09
C ILE A 52 -18.60 5.48 13.57
N LYS A 53 -19.20 6.57 13.09
CA LYS A 53 -19.23 6.89 11.65
C LYS A 53 -17.83 7.10 11.08
N ASP A 54 -16.96 7.81 11.79
CA ASP A 54 -15.59 8.07 11.34
C ASP A 54 -14.78 6.75 11.28
N ILE A 55 -14.93 5.88 12.28
CA ILE A 55 -14.30 4.54 12.30
C ILE A 55 -14.79 3.69 11.13
N LEU A 56 -16.10 3.61 10.92
CA LEU A 56 -16.68 2.81 9.84
C LEU A 56 -16.28 3.34 8.46
N LYS A 57 -16.14 4.66 8.33
CA LYS A 57 -15.66 5.28 7.09
C LYS A 57 -14.20 4.92 6.82
N GLU A 58 -13.32 5.07 7.82
CA GLU A 58 -11.90 4.70 7.66
C GLU A 58 -11.75 3.21 7.32
N ARG A 59 -12.51 2.35 8.02
CA ARG A 59 -12.62 0.92 7.72
C ARG A 59 -13.00 0.68 6.26
N GLU A 60 -14.07 1.31 5.76
CA GLU A 60 -14.56 1.12 4.39
C GLU A 60 -13.48 1.48 3.35
N MET A 61 -12.70 2.54 3.60
CA MET A 61 -11.60 2.94 2.71
C MET A 61 -10.51 1.87 2.67
N MET A 62 -10.10 1.38 3.84
CA MET A 62 -9.04 0.39 3.96
C MET A 62 -9.46 -1.00 3.44
N GLU A 63 -10.73 -1.39 3.60
CA GLU A 63 -11.27 -2.64 3.02
C GLU A 63 -11.13 -2.69 1.50
N LYS A 64 -11.30 -1.53 0.84
CA LYS A 64 -11.19 -1.42 -0.62
C LYS A 64 -9.73 -1.31 -1.08
N ALA A 65 -8.82 -0.92 -0.21
CA ALA A 65 -7.45 -0.55 -0.55
C ALA A 65 -6.44 -1.68 -0.29
N SER A 66 -6.62 -2.84 -0.92
CA SER A 66 -5.70 -3.99 -0.77
C SER A 66 -4.58 -3.96 -1.81
N ASN A 67 -3.41 -3.45 -1.42
CA ASN A 67 -2.23 -3.33 -2.28
C ASN A 67 -0.93 -3.53 -1.48
N PRO A 68 0.15 -4.07 -2.09
CA PRO A 68 1.44 -4.24 -1.40
C PRO A 68 1.98 -2.97 -0.74
N PHE A 69 1.74 -1.80 -1.32
CA PHE A 69 2.22 -0.50 -0.84
C PHE A 69 1.19 0.28 -0.01
N VAL A 70 0.08 -0.36 0.37
CA VAL A 70 -0.96 0.21 1.24
C VAL A 70 -1.10 -0.67 2.47
N ILE A 71 -1.32 -0.06 3.63
CA ILE A 71 -1.51 -0.78 4.89
C ILE A 71 -2.73 -1.71 4.82
N HIS A 72 -2.55 -2.95 5.24
CA HIS A 72 -3.62 -3.94 5.24
C HIS A 72 -4.45 -3.89 6.53
N LEU A 73 -5.78 -3.80 6.37
CA LEU A 73 -6.73 -3.91 7.46
C LEU A 73 -7.08 -5.37 7.74
N LEU A 74 -6.78 -5.83 8.96
CA LEU A 74 -7.05 -7.20 9.41
C LEU A 74 -8.45 -7.35 10.01
N GLY A 75 -8.94 -6.30 10.69
CA GLY A 75 -10.31 -6.25 11.14
C GLY A 75 -10.63 -5.15 12.14
N MET A 76 -11.70 -5.37 12.90
CA MET A 76 -12.16 -4.42 13.91
C MET A 76 -11.92 -4.96 15.31
N TYR A 77 -11.49 -4.09 16.21
CA TYR A 77 -11.38 -4.36 17.62
C TYR A 77 -12.58 -3.78 18.36
N GLU A 78 -13.16 -4.59 19.25
CA GLU A 78 -14.21 -4.15 20.14
C GLU A 78 -13.96 -4.67 21.56
N ARG A 79 -13.87 -3.73 22.51
CA ARG A 79 -13.83 -4.03 23.95
C ARG A 79 -15.04 -3.39 24.61
N ARG A 80 -15.80 -4.22 25.32
CA ARG A 80 -16.92 -3.79 26.16
C ARG A 80 -16.62 -4.22 27.59
N GLU A 81 -16.26 -3.26 28.43
CA GLU A 81 -16.10 -3.46 29.87
C GLU A 81 -16.93 -2.43 30.61
N GLU A 82 -17.93 -2.89 31.36
CA GLU A 82 -18.83 -2.06 32.17
C GLU A 82 -19.35 -0.82 31.42
N GLU A 83 -18.84 0.38 31.72
CA GLU A 83 -19.25 1.65 31.11
C GLU A 83 -18.37 2.10 29.93
N ILE A 84 -17.33 1.33 29.58
CA ILE A 84 -16.34 1.67 28.56
C ILE A 84 -16.51 0.75 27.35
N SER A 85 -16.82 1.36 26.21
CA SER A 85 -16.82 0.71 24.91
C SER A 85 -15.72 1.30 24.04
N GLU A 86 -14.64 0.54 23.83
CA GLU A 86 -13.53 0.91 22.97
C GLU A 86 -13.69 0.24 21.61
N HIS A 87 -13.50 1.04 20.57
CA HIS A 87 -13.54 0.58 19.18
C HIS A 87 -12.20 0.93 18.54
N GLY A 88 -11.70 0.03 17.71
CA GLY A 88 -10.47 0.24 16.98
C GLY A 88 -10.39 -0.53 15.67
N LEU A 89 -9.36 -0.20 14.90
CA LEU A 89 -8.99 -0.91 13.68
C LEU A 89 -7.72 -1.70 13.95
N VAL A 90 -7.74 -2.99 13.59
CA VAL A 90 -6.59 -3.89 13.68
C VAL A 90 -5.97 -4.02 12.29
N MET A 91 -4.69 -3.71 12.18
CA MET A 91 -3.93 -3.62 10.93
C MET A 91 -2.66 -4.46 11.03
N GLU A 92 -2.02 -4.74 9.89
CA GLU A 92 -0.65 -5.28 9.90
C GLU A 92 0.28 -4.34 10.69
N TYR A 93 1.17 -4.90 11.50
CA TYR A 93 2.21 -4.11 12.17
C TYR A 93 3.39 -3.89 11.23
N VAL A 94 3.90 -2.66 11.19
CA VAL A 94 4.98 -2.24 10.29
C VAL A 94 6.15 -1.74 11.14
N PRO A 95 7.26 -2.50 11.24
CA PRO A 95 8.21 -2.38 12.34
C PRO A 95 9.19 -1.21 12.24
N ASN A 96 9.56 -0.75 11.04
CA ASN A 96 10.60 0.28 10.86
C ASN A 96 10.05 1.72 10.92
N GLY A 97 8.89 1.88 11.57
CA GLY A 97 8.26 3.18 11.77
C GLY A 97 7.85 3.85 10.46
N SER A 98 7.95 5.18 10.44
CA SER A 98 7.59 6.03 9.30
C SER A 98 8.82 6.55 8.56
N LEU A 99 8.59 7.04 7.34
CA LEU A 99 9.61 7.76 6.58
C LEU A 99 10.11 8.98 7.39
N ARG A 100 9.23 9.73 8.07
CA ARG A 100 9.65 10.85 8.95
C ARG A 100 10.69 10.40 9.99
N SER A 101 10.38 9.35 10.75
CA SER A 101 11.27 8.85 11.80
C SER A 101 12.60 8.33 11.26
N LEU A 102 12.62 7.74 10.07
CA LEU A 102 13.86 7.29 9.44
C LEU A 102 14.76 8.48 9.10
N PHE A 103 14.21 9.53 8.49
CA PHE A 103 14.96 10.75 8.15
C PHE A 103 15.36 11.58 9.39
N ASP A 104 14.64 11.48 10.50
CA ASP A 104 15.05 12.05 11.79
C ASP A 104 16.28 11.34 12.39
N THR A 105 16.47 10.07 12.05
CA THR A 105 17.48 9.21 12.68
C THR A 105 18.78 9.20 11.89
N MET A 106 18.73 9.29 10.56
CA MET A 106 19.91 9.17 9.72
C MET A 106 19.77 9.86 8.36
N ASP A 107 20.90 10.04 7.70
CA ASP A 107 20.95 10.34 6.28
C ASP A 107 20.65 9.08 5.46
N VAL A 108 19.46 9.03 4.86
CA VAL A 108 18.97 7.84 4.13
C VAL A 108 19.72 7.67 2.81
N PRO A 109 20.24 6.47 2.49
CA PRO A 109 20.90 6.23 1.21
C PRO A 109 20.00 6.51 0.00
N TRP A 110 20.57 7.06 -1.08
CA TRP A 110 19.83 7.42 -2.31
C TRP A 110 19.04 6.29 -2.94
N ALA A 111 19.58 5.07 -2.93
CA ALA A 111 18.88 3.89 -3.42
C ALA A 111 17.52 3.68 -2.72
N LEU A 112 17.50 3.80 -1.38
CA LEU A 112 16.26 3.71 -0.60
C LEU A 112 15.35 4.92 -0.82
N ARG A 113 15.91 6.13 -0.93
CA ARG A 113 15.12 7.33 -1.24
C ARG A 113 14.31 7.16 -2.53
N PHE A 114 14.94 6.70 -3.60
CA PHE A 114 14.26 6.50 -4.89
C PHE A 114 13.34 5.27 -4.91
N GLN A 115 13.69 4.19 -4.20
CA GLN A 115 12.77 3.06 -3.98
C GLN A 115 11.48 3.52 -3.29
N MET A 116 11.61 4.27 -2.19
CA MET A 116 10.47 4.77 -1.42
C MET A 116 9.59 5.69 -2.26
N LEU A 117 10.16 6.63 -3.02
CA LEU A 117 9.40 7.50 -3.92
C LEU A 117 8.63 6.70 -4.98
N HIS A 118 9.28 5.69 -5.57
CA HIS A 118 8.63 4.84 -6.56
C HIS A 118 7.47 4.04 -5.96
N GLN A 119 7.68 3.42 -4.79
CA GLN A 119 6.64 2.64 -4.12
C GLN A 119 5.48 3.50 -3.61
N VAL A 120 5.72 4.73 -3.12
CA VAL A 120 4.67 5.70 -2.82
C VAL A 120 3.86 6.01 -4.07
N ALA A 121 4.52 6.28 -5.21
CA ALA A 121 3.83 6.57 -6.46
C ALA A 121 2.96 5.39 -6.94
N LEU A 122 3.45 4.15 -6.80
CA LEU A 122 2.68 2.94 -7.11
C LEU A 122 1.45 2.77 -6.21
N GLY A 123 1.61 2.94 -4.89
CA GLY A 123 0.51 2.84 -3.94
C GLY A 123 -0.57 3.90 -4.17
N MET A 124 -0.16 5.15 -4.42
CA MET A 124 -1.09 6.24 -4.72
C MET A 124 -1.76 6.06 -6.09
N ASN A 125 -1.04 5.59 -7.10
CA ASN A 125 -1.62 5.25 -8.40
C ASN A 125 -2.72 4.19 -8.24
N TYR A 126 -2.46 3.15 -7.43
CA TYR A 126 -3.47 2.13 -7.14
C TYR A 126 -4.73 2.73 -6.50
N LEU A 127 -4.59 3.58 -5.47
CA LEU A 127 -5.74 4.22 -4.80
C LEU A 127 -6.57 5.06 -5.78
N HIS A 128 -5.91 5.77 -6.70
CA HIS A 128 -6.54 6.62 -7.71
C HIS A 128 -7.17 5.83 -8.86
N MET A 129 -6.73 4.59 -9.09
CA MET A 129 -7.30 3.68 -10.09
C MET A 129 -8.49 2.86 -9.59
N LEU A 130 -8.77 2.85 -8.28
CA LEU A 130 -9.97 2.21 -7.75
C LEU A 130 -11.23 2.82 -8.35
N ASP A 131 -12.31 2.03 -8.42
CA ASP A 131 -13.63 2.51 -8.86
C ASP A 131 -14.65 2.38 -7.72
N PRO A 132 -15.08 3.49 -7.09
CA PRO A 132 -14.62 4.87 -7.34
C PRO A 132 -13.24 5.19 -6.74
N PRO A 133 -12.51 6.20 -7.28
CA PRO A 133 -11.17 6.55 -6.78
C PRO A 133 -11.16 6.97 -5.32
N ILE A 134 -10.10 6.59 -4.60
CA ILE A 134 -9.84 7.01 -3.23
C ILE A 134 -8.78 8.12 -3.22
N ILE A 135 -9.15 9.29 -2.71
CA ILE A 135 -8.23 10.42 -2.46
C ILE A 135 -7.79 10.34 -1.01
N HIS A 136 -6.48 10.29 -0.77
CA HIS A 136 -5.88 10.08 0.56
C HIS A 136 -6.01 11.33 1.45
N ARG A 137 -5.69 12.51 0.92
CA ARG A 137 -5.80 13.83 1.57
C ARG A 137 -4.86 14.14 2.74
N ASP A 138 -3.98 13.23 3.13
CA ASP A 138 -2.97 13.47 4.17
C ASP A 138 -1.69 12.69 3.87
N LEU A 139 -1.30 12.64 2.59
CA LEU A 139 -0.05 12.01 2.18
C LEU A 139 1.13 12.86 2.66
N LYS A 140 1.96 12.28 3.53
CA LYS A 140 3.14 12.91 4.13
C LYS A 140 4.10 11.84 4.68
N PRO A 141 5.36 12.17 4.96
CA PRO A 141 6.35 11.24 5.54
C PRO A 141 5.88 10.45 6.77
N SER A 142 5.08 11.03 7.67
CA SER A 142 4.57 10.32 8.86
C SER A 142 3.52 9.25 8.53
N ASN A 143 2.88 9.33 7.36
CA ASN A 143 1.83 8.42 6.91
C ASN A 143 2.35 7.44 5.84
N VAL A 144 3.67 7.36 5.69
CA VAL A 144 4.38 6.39 4.85
C VAL A 144 5.21 5.52 5.79
N LEU A 145 4.73 4.32 6.10
CA LEU A 145 5.40 3.37 6.99
C LEU A 145 6.39 2.49 6.23
N LEU A 146 7.34 1.89 6.95
CA LEU A 146 8.41 1.07 6.38
C LEU A 146 8.40 -0.34 6.97
N ASN A 147 8.23 -1.35 6.12
CA ASN A 147 8.26 -2.76 6.55
C ASN A 147 9.70 -3.21 6.90
N LYS A 148 9.86 -4.48 7.28
CA LYS A 148 11.16 -5.09 7.61
C LYS A 148 12.22 -5.01 6.51
N HIS A 149 11.83 -4.79 5.25
CA HIS A 149 12.70 -4.64 4.10
C HIS A 149 12.79 -3.18 3.62
N PHE A 150 12.30 -2.24 4.42
CA PHE A 150 12.18 -0.81 4.10
C PHE A 150 11.29 -0.51 2.89
N ASP A 151 10.38 -1.44 2.54
CA ASP A 151 9.33 -1.15 1.57
C ASP A 151 8.21 -0.33 2.21
N VAL A 152 7.60 0.51 1.41
CA VAL A 152 6.56 1.46 1.79
C VAL A 152 5.22 0.77 2.08
N LYS A 153 4.54 1.27 3.11
CA LYS A 153 3.13 1.04 3.41
C LYS A 153 2.43 2.38 3.69
N ILE A 154 1.62 2.83 2.75
CA ILE A 154 0.79 4.05 2.90
C ILE A 154 -0.32 3.78 3.92
N THR A 155 -0.50 4.67 4.90
CA THR A 155 -1.44 4.50 6.02
C THR A 155 -2.24 5.77 6.31
N ASP A 156 -3.12 5.69 7.31
CA ASP A 156 -3.95 6.78 7.85
C ASP A 156 -5.01 7.32 6.86
N PHE A 157 -6.07 6.54 6.70
CA PHE A 157 -7.20 6.85 5.82
C PHE A 157 -8.29 7.68 6.50
N GLY A 158 -8.02 8.23 7.70
CA GLY A 158 -9.01 8.97 8.50
C GLY A 158 -9.56 10.22 7.80
N LEU A 159 -8.79 10.82 6.88
CA LEU A 159 -9.22 11.96 6.07
C LEU A 159 -9.68 11.60 4.65
N SER A 160 -9.51 10.35 4.25
CA SER A 160 -9.72 9.89 2.88
C SER A 160 -11.16 10.09 2.41
N LYS A 161 -11.30 10.29 1.10
CA LYS A 161 -12.60 10.48 0.44
C LYS A 161 -12.68 9.66 -0.84
N ILE A 162 -13.86 9.07 -1.05
CA ILE A 162 -14.28 8.53 -2.33
C ILE A 162 -14.73 9.68 -3.23
N VAL A 163 -14.24 9.72 -4.47
CA VAL A 163 -14.70 10.68 -5.48
C VAL A 163 -16.20 10.49 -5.74
N GLY A 164 -16.96 11.60 -5.74
CA GLY A 164 -18.41 11.59 -6.00
C GLY A 164 -19.30 11.32 -4.78
N ALA A 165 -18.76 10.95 -3.62
CA ALA A 165 -19.55 10.79 -2.39
C ALA A 165 -20.03 12.15 -1.86
N THR A 166 -21.35 12.37 -1.85
CA THR A 166 -22.02 13.64 -1.46
C THR A 166 -22.13 13.84 0.06
N THR A 167 -21.66 12.91 0.88
CA THR A 167 -22.04 12.81 2.29
C THR A 167 -20.85 12.59 3.24
N SER A 168 -19.97 13.58 3.43
CA SER A 168 -19.21 13.62 4.70
C SER A 168 -18.71 15.01 5.09
N ALA A 169 -19.09 15.40 6.31
CA ALA A 169 -18.76 16.65 7.00
C ALA A 169 -17.30 16.74 7.49
N THR A 170 -16.34 16.24 6.71
CA THR A 170 -14.93 16.54 6.97
C THR A 170 -14.62 17.92 6.41
N PRO A 171 -14.08 18.86 7.21
CA PRO A 171 -13.72 20.20 6.75
C PRO A 171 -12.83 20.15 5.49
N SER A 172 -12.96 21.17 4.65
CA SER A 172 -12.01 21.47 3.57
C SER A 172 -10.59 21.62 4.11
N PHE A 173 -10.45 22.19 5.32
CA PHE A 173 -9.19 22.42 6.03
C PHE A 173 -8.60 21.24 6.81
N ALA A 174 -9.01 20.00 6.54
CA ALA A 174 -8.43 18.85 7.21
C ALA A 174 -7.15 18.39 6.48
N GLY A 175 -6.09 18.12 7.23
CA GLY A 175 -4.78 17.68 6.72
C GLY A 175 -3.63 18.37 7.47
N THR A 176 -2.41 18.06 7.08
CA THR A 176 -1.21 18.75 7.61
C THR A 176 -0.88 19.95 6.73
N PRO A 177 -0.99 21.21 7.21
CA PRO A 177 -0.95 22.40 6.36
C PRO A 177 0.23 22.45 5.38
N SER A 178 1.43 22.05 5.80
CA SER A 178 2.65 22.05 4.98
C SER A 178 2.58 21.18 3.72
N TYR A 179 1.65 20.22 3.66
CA TYR A 179 1.46 19.29 2.53
C TYR A 179 0.18 19.58 1.75
N MET A 180 -0.65 20.54 2.18
CA MET A 180 -1.94 20.82 1.56
C MET A 180 -1.78 21.61 0.26
N ALA A 181 -2.56 21.22 -0.75
CA ALA A 181 -2.62 21.93 -2.03
C ALA A 181 -3.18 23.36 -1.86
N PRO A 182 -2.68 24.36 -2.60
CA PRO A 182 -3.04 25.77 -2.44
C PRO A 182 -4.54 26.03 -2.62
N GLU A 183 -5.20 25.33 -3.55
CA GLU A 183 -6.64 25.45 -3.80
C GLU A 183 -7.50 24.99 -2.61
N ALA A 184 -6.98 24.08 -1.77
CA ALA A 184 -7.66 23.64 -0.55
C ALA A 184 -7.48 24.63 0.61
N LEU A 185 -6.52 25.54 0.51
CA LEU A 185 -6.26 26.58 1.51
C LEU A 185 -7.04 27.88 1.23
N THR A 186 -7.49 28.08 -0.02
CA THR A 186 -8.20 29.30 -0.45
C THR A 186 -9.71 29.14 -0.58
N ASP A 187 -10.20 27.98 -1.03
CA ASP A 187 -11.63 27.74 -1.22
C ASP A 187 -12.23 26.94 -0.07
N LEU A 188 -13.07 27.61 0.72
CA LEU A 188 -13.83 26.99 1.82
C LEU A 188 -14.73 25.84 1.36
N ASN A 189 -15.19 25.89 0.11
CA ASN A 189 -16.08 24.90 -0.49
C ASN A 189 -15.33 23.88 -1.36
N TYR A 190 -13.99 23.88 -1.31
CA TYR A 190 -13.16 23.02 -2.11
C TYR A 190 -13.55 21.55 -1.94
N LYS A 191 -13.70 20.87 -3.07
CA LYS A 191 -13.89 19.42 -3.13
C LYS A 191 -12.56 18.78 -3.55
N PRO A 192 -11.95 17.96 -2.69
CA PRO A 192 -10.71 17.26 -3.02
C PRO A 192 -10.80 16.51 -4.34
N THR A 193 -9.77 16.66 -5.16
CA THR A 193 -9.54 15.89 -6.38
C THR A 193 -8.26 15.07 -6.23
N MET A 194 -8.01 14.14 -7.15
CA MET A 194 -6.76 13.38 -7.20
C MET A 194 -5.52 14.29 -7.26
N ALA A 195 -5.64 15.48 -7.87
CA ALA A 195 -4.56 16.46 -7.95
C ALA A 195 -4.12 17.00 -6.57
N PHE A 196 -4.95 16.88 -5.52
CA PHE A 196 -4.56 17.21 -4.14
C PHE A 196 -3.43 16.32 -3.65
N ASP A 197 -3.57 15.01 -3.86
CA ASP A 197 -2.56 14.03 -3.42
C ASP A 197 -1.27 14.17 -4.24
N VAL A 198 -1.37 14.55 -5.51
CA VAL A 198 -0.20 14.83 -6.36
C VAL A 198 0.60 16.02 -5.83
N TYR A 199 -0.08 17.08 -5.38
CA TYR A 199 0.60 18.20 -4.71
C TYR A 199 1.33 17.74 -3.46
N SER A 200 0.65 16.96 -2.62
CA SER A 200 1.21 16.40 -1.39
C SER A 200 2.44 15.53 -1.69
N PHE A 201 2.40 14.75 -2.78
CA PHE A 201 3.52 13.97 -3.27
C PHE A 201 4.68 14.84 -3.76
N GLY A 202 4.43 16.00 -4.37
CA GLY A 202 5.46 16.98 -4.70
C GLY A 202 6.23 17.46 -3.46
N ILE A 203 5.52 17.79 -2.38
CA ILE A 203 6.16 18.18 -1.11
C ILE A 203 6.89 16.98 -0.46
N LEU A 204 6.35 15.77 -0.58
CA LEU A 204 7.01 14.55 -0.13
C LEU A 204 8.31 14.29 -0.90
N ILE A 205 8.34 14.46 -2.23
CA ILE A 205 9.58 14.36 -3.03
C ILE A 205 10.60 15.34 -2.49
N TRP A 206 10.22 16.61 -2.27
CA TRP A 206 11.14 17.60 -1.70
C TRP A 206 11.75 17.11 -0.38
N THR A 207 10.91 16.61 0.53
CA THR A 207 11.33 16.09 1.85
C THR A 207 12.29 14.91 1.71
N VAL A 208 12.02 13.99 0.77
CA VAL A 208 12.89 12.84 0.51
C VAL A 208 14.21 13.25 -0.13
N LEU A 209 14.24 14.28 -0.97
CA LEU A 209 15.47 14.76 -1.60
C LEU A 209 16.33 15.58 -0.62
N SER A 210 15.74 16.49 0.15
CA SER A 210 16.47 17.32 1.10
C SER A 210 16.82 16.57 2.40
N GLY A 211 15.96 15.64 2.82
CA GLY A 211 15.99 15.07 4.16
C GLY A 211 15.45 16.01 5.25
N GLU A 212 14.88 17.15 4.86
CA GLU A 212 14.45 18.21 5.78
C GLU A 212 12.92 18.32 5.88
N GLU A 213 12.41 19.06 6.88
CA GLU A 213 11.01 19.48 6.88
C GLU A 213 10.77 20.63 5.89
N PRO A 214 9.64 20.62 5.14
CA PRO A 214 9.38 21.59 4.08
C PRO A 214 9.34 23.04 4.57
N PHE A 215 8.84 23.25 5.79
CA PHE A 215 8.78 24.54 6.46
C PHE A 215 9.05 24.30 7.95
N PRO A 216 10.23 24.65 8.49
CA PRO A 216 10.53 24.41 9.89
C PRO A 216 9.67 25.29 10.80
N ASN A 217 8.96 24.69 11.75
CA ASN A 217 8.05 25.35 12.70
C ASN A 217 7.04 26.30 12.03
N PRO A 218 6.23 25.84 11.07
CA PRO A 218 5.36 26.72 10.34
C PRO A 218 4.17 27.12 11.21
N ASP A 219 3.98 28.44 11.39
CA ASP A 219 2.68 28.95 11.83
C ASP A 219 1.65 28.61 10.74
N PRO A 220 0.58 27.84 11.05
CA PRO A 220 -0.44 27.51 10.07
C PRO A 220 -1.00 28.74 9.34
N ALA A 221 -1.14 29.89 10.02
CA ALA A 221 -1.62 31.12 9.40
C ALA A 221 -0.70 31.61 8.28
N LEU A 222 0.63 31.47 8.43
CA LEU A 222 1.61 31.81 7.40
C LEU A 222 1.52 30.84 6.22
N ILE A 223 1.29 29.55 6.47
CA ILE A 223 1.06 28.57 5.39
C ILE A 223 -0.18 28.94 4.58
N HIS A 224 -1.29 29.24 5.24
CA HIS A 224 -2.53 29.70 4.60
C HIS A 224 -2.35 30.99 3.79
N LEU A 225 -1.46 31.89 4.23
CA LEU A 225 -1.17 33.13 3.53
C LEU A 225 -0.25 32.94 2.32
N HIS A 226 0.84 32.19 2.47
CA HIS A 226 1.93 32.21 1.51
C HIS A 226 1.87 31.12 0.44
N ILE A 227 1.39 29.92 0.77
CA ILE A 227 1.33 28.80 -0.19
C ILE A 227 0.40 29.10 -1.38
N PRO A 228 -0.79 29.69 -1.17
CA PRO A 228 -1.63 30.16 -2.29
C PRO A 228 -0.97 31.23 -3.15
N ASN A 229 -0.09 32.05 -2.55
CA ASN A 229 0.67 33.09 -3.24
C ASN A 229 1.95 32.56 -3.92
N GLY A 230 2.10 31.24 -4.04
CA GLY A 230 3.16 30.61 -4.81
C GLY A 230 4.42 30.27 -4.01
N GLN A 231 4.47 30.55 -2.70
CA GLN A 231 5.61 30.11 -1.89
C GLN A 231 5.67 28.58 -1.86
N ARG A 232 6.87 28.03 -1.94
CA ARG A 232 7.18 26.60 -1.88
C ARG A 232 8.41 26.38 -0.99
N PRO A 233 8.70 25.12 -0.59
CA PRO A 233 9.95 24.79 0.09
C PRO A 233 11.18 25.27 -0.72
N SER A 234 12.26 25.64 -0.04
CA SER A 234 13.44 26.24 -0.68
C SER A 234 14.09 25.26 -1.67
N LEU A 235 14.46 25.75 -2.85
CA LEU A 235 15.20 24.97 -3.84
C LEU A 235 16.72 25.00 -3.62
N GLU A 236 17.23 25.91 -2.78
CA GLU A 236 18.67 26.10 -2.55
C GLU A 236 19.35 24.82 -2.07
N VAL A 237 18.72 24.09 -1.14
CA VAL A 237 19.22 22.80 -0.64
C VAL A 237 19.36 21.78 -1.78
N LEU A 238 18.42 21.78 -2.73
CA LEU A 238 18.43 20.84 -3.85
C LEU A 238 19.45 21.21 -4.93
N ASP A 239 19.81 22.50 -5.06
CA ASP A 239 20.83 22.93 -6.01
C ASP A 239 22.20 22.34 -5.67
N HIS A 240 22.51 22.20 -4.38
CA HIS A 240 23.72 21.53 -3.91
C HIS A 240 23.74 20.02 -4.19
N LEU A 241 22.57 19.41 -4.38
CA LEU A 241 22.42 17.97 -4.65
C LEU A 241 22.36 17.62 -6.14
N SER A 242 22.45 18.62 -7.03
CA SER A 242 22.36 18.46 -8.49
C SER A 242 23.43 17.53 -9.10
N HIS A 243 24.52 17.28 -8.38
CA HIS A 243 25.59 16.36 -8.79
C HIS A 243 25.22 14.88 -8.60
N ILE A 244 24.19 14.57 -7.80
CA ILE A 244 23.71 13.21 -7.57
C ILE A 244 22.80 12.80 -8.73
N LYS A 245 23.06 11.63 -9.30
CA LYS A 245 22.31 11.13 -10.45
C LYS A 245 20.82 10.98 -10.09
N MET A 246 19.93 11.29 -11.04
CA MET A 246 18.46 11.29 -10.89
C MET A 246 17.87 12.37 -9.98
N VAL A 247 18.68 13.14 -9.22
CA VAL A 247 18.16 14.27 -8.44
C VAL A 247 17.62 15.40 -9.34
N PRO A 248 18.24 15.78 -10.46
CA PRO A 248 17.67 16.78 -11.38
C PRO A 248 16.29 16.38 -11.91
N GLU A 249 16.12 15.12 -12.31
CA GLU A 249 14.87 14.55 -12.82
C GLU A 249 13.81 14.49 -11.71
N ALA A 250 14.20 14.11 -10.49
CA ALA A 250 13.32 14.12 -9.33
C ALA A 250 12.85 15.54 -8.98
N LYS A 251 13.76 16.53 -9.06
CA LYS A 251 13.45 17.95 -8.88
C LYS A 251 12.47 18.46 -9.95
N GLU A 252 12.60 18.04 -11.20
CA GLU A 252 11.67 18.39 -12.27
C GLU A 252 10.26 17.82 -12.00
N LEU A 253 10.18 16.53 -11.65
CA LEU A 253 8.92 15.88 -11.29
C LEU A 253 8.26 16.58 -10.10
N MET A 254 9.04 16.83 -9.04
CA MET A 254 8.61 17.55 -7.85
C MET A 254 7.97 18.90 -8.20
N ILE A 255 8.62 19.67 -9.08
CA ILE A 255 8.14 21.00 -9.49
C ILE A 255 6.81 20.90 -10.26
N LYS A 256 6.65 19.89 -11.11
CA LYS A 256 5.38 19.63 -11.81
C LYS A 256 4.28 19.23 -10.82
N CYS A 257 4.59 18.36 -9.87
CA CYS A 257 3.64 17.87 -8.86
C CYS A 257 3.10 18.99 -7.95
N TRP A 258 3.95 19.91 -7.48
CA TRP A 258 3.52 20.98 -6.56
C TRP A 258 3.04 22.27 -7.25
N SER A 259 2.70 22.18 -8.55
CA SER A 259 2.21 23.31 -9.34
C SER A 259 1.03 24.00 -8.64
N GLY A 260 0.99 25.34 -8.70
CA GLY A 260 -0.15 26.11 -8.22
C GLY A 260 -1.44 25.86 -9.01
N ASN A 261 -1.32 25.45 -10.28
CA ASN A 261 -2.44 25.03 -11.10
C ASN A 261 -2.63 23.51 -10.96
N ALA A 262 -3.77 23.09 -10.39
CA ALA A 262 -4.11 21.68 -10.18
C ALA A 262 -4.20 20.87 -11.48
N ASP A 263 -4.69 21.48 -12.57
CA ASP A 263 -4.86 20.82 -13.87
C ASP A 263 -3.53 20.61 -14.60
N ALA A 264 -2.47 21.30 -14.18
CA ALA A 264 -1.13 21.15 -14.75
C ALA A 264 -0.30 20.06 -14.04
N ARG A 265 -0.83 19.47 -12.95
CA ARG A 265 -0.13 18.42 -12.20
C ARG A 265 -0.26 17.07 -12.94
N PRO A 266 0.79 16.25 -12.98
CA PRO A 266 0.73 14.91 -13.58
C PRO A 266 -0.20 14.00 -12.79
N CYS A 267 -0.72 12.94 -13.41
CA CYS A 267 -1.37 11.86 -12.66
C CYS A 267 -0.34 10.92 -12.01
N PHE A 268 -0.76 10.09 -11.06
CA PHE A 268 0.18 9.16 -10.40
C PHE A 268 0.71 8.06 -11.33
N LEU A 269 0.04 7.76 -12.45
CA LEU A 269 0.59 6.89 -13.49
C LEU A 269 1.86 7.50 -14.09
N GLU A 270 1.82 8.77 -14.48
CA GLU A 270 2.99 9.51 -14.97
C GLU A 270 4.07 9.64 -13.89
N CYS A 271 3.69 9.90 -12.64
CA CYS A 271 4.62 9.92 -11.51
C CYS A 271 5.31 8.57 -11.30
N SER A 272 4.57 7.46 -11.44
CA SER A 272 5.11 6.10 -11.27
C SER A 272 6.12 5.76 -12.36
N HIS A 273 5.89 6.21 -13.60
CA HIS A 273 6.84 6.04 -14.69
C HIS A 273 8.12 6.86 -14.48
N ALA A 274 7.99 8.12 -14.07
CA ALA A 274 9.13 8.98 -13.80
C ALA A 274 10.00 8.44 -12.65
N THR A 275 9.36 8.05 -11.54
CA THR A 275 10.07 7.50 -10.36
C THR A 275 10.66 6.11 -10.62
N LYS A 276 10.08 5.32 -11.52
CA LYS A 276 10.64 4.02 -11.92
C LYS A 276 12.05 4.15 -12.47
N LEU A 277 12.28 5.14 -13.34
CA LEU A 277 13.61 5.39 -13.90
C LEU A 277 14.64 5.73 -12.81
N MET A 278 14.22 6.47 -11.78
CA MET A 278 15.05 6.83 -10.63
C MET A 278 15.40 5.59 -9.80
N PHE A 279 14.42 4.70 -9.58
CA PHE A 279 14.63 3.46 -8.86
C PHE A 279 15.53 2.48 -9.63
N GLU A 280 15.30 2.30 -10.93
CA GLU A 280 16.07 1.36 -11.77
C GLU A 280 17.56 1.71 -11.77
N GLU A 281 17.89 3.01 -11.80
CA GLU A 281 19.26 3.50 -11.72
C GLU A 281 20.01 3.01 -10.47
N TYR A 282 19.34 2.97 -9.32
CA TYR A 282 19.96 2.60 -8.04
C TYR A 282 19.58 1.19 -7.56
N SER A 283 18.83 0.42 -8.37
CA SER A 283 18.25 -0.86 -7.96
C SER A 283 19.29 -1.89 -7.51
N SER A 284 20.49 -1.85 -8.08
CA SER A 284 21.60 -2.74 -7.70
C SER A 284 22.19 -2.45 -6.32
N GLU A 285 22.02 -1.23 -5.79
CA GLU A 285 22.59 -0.77 -4.52
C GLU A 285 21.66 -0.99 -3.32
N ILE A 286 20.41 -1.41 -3.56
CA ILE A 286 19.37 -1.52 -2.52
C ILE A 286 19.80 -2.42 -1.37
N LYS A 287 20.44 -3.57 -1.66
CA LYS A 287 20.87 -4.51 -0.60
C LYS A 287 21.91 -3.89 0.33
N ASP A 288 22.86 -3.14 -0.22
CA ASP A 288 23.90 -2.49 0.58
C ASP A 288 23.35 -1.25 1.30
N ALA A 289 22.37 -0.57 0.70
CA ALA A 289 21.66 0.51 1.36
C ALA A 289 20.85 0.03 2.58
N ILE A 290 20.13 -1.10 2.47
CA ILE A 290 19.40 -1.70 3.60
C ILE A 290 20.36 -2.04 4.73
N ARG A 291 21.48 -2.72 4.44
CA ARG A 291 22.49 -3.06 5.45
C ARG A 291 23.00 -1.82 6.20
N LYS A 292 23.28 -0.73 5.47
CA LYS A 292 23.71 0.54 6.10
C LYS A 292 22.66 1.08 7.07
N VAL A 293 21.38 0.98 6.75
CA VAL A 293 20.31 1.43 7.64
C VAL A 293 20.19 0.51 8.86
N GLU A 294 20.23 -0.81 8.65
CA GLU A 294 20.19 -1.81 9.73
C GLU A 294 21.36 -1.63 10.72
N ASP A 295 22.54 -1.26 10.24
CA ASP A 295 23.71 -0.99 11.10
C ASP A 295 23.56 0.31 11.94
N HIS A 296 22.74 1.27 11.49
CA HIS A 296 22.55 2.58 12.15
C HIS A 296 21.37 2.61 13.13
N ILE A 297 20.32 1.82 12.87
CA ILE A 297 19.16 1.73 13.75
C ILE A 297 19.50 0.72 14.87
N PRO A 298 19.62 1.15 16.14
CA PRO A 298 19.83 0.20 17.23
C PRO A 298 18.70 -0.83 17.19
N ILE A 299 19.04 -2.12 17.29
CA ILE A 299 18.05 -3.19 17.50
C ILE A 299 17.35 -2.86 18.82
N GLY A 300 16.22 -2.17 18.74
CA GLY A 300 15.35 -1.89 19.86
C GLY A 300 14.63 -3.17 20.26
N ASP A 301 15.15 -3.83 21.28
CA ASP A 301 14.45 -4.67 22.27
C ASP A 301 12.94 -4.29 22.34
N GLN A 302 11.93 -5.14 22.14
CA GLN A 302 11.75 -6.57 22.26
C GLN A 302 10.77 -7.02 21.16
N THR A 303 11.09 -8.06 20.38
CA THR A 303 10.02 -8.95 19.91
C THR A 303 9.32 -9.47 21.15
N LEU A 304 7.99 -9.38 21.22
CA LEU A 304 7.26 -10.14 22.23
C LEU A 304 7.74 -11.59 22.07
N GLU A 305 8.34 -12.17 23.12
CA GLU A 305 8.85 -13.54 23.07
C GLU A 305 7.73 -14.43 22.54
N ASP A 306 7.98 -15.00 21.37
CA ASP A 306 7.08 -15.92 20.74
C ASP A 306 6.95 -17.17 21.65
N PRO A 307 5.74 -17.56 22.10
CA PRO A 307 5.56 -18.66 23.03
C PRO A 307 5.93 -20.06 22.48
N GLY A 308 6.41 -20.18 21.24
CA GLY A 308 7.00 -21.43 20.75
C GLY A 308 6.83 -21.70 19.25
N TYR A 309 7.35 -20.84 18.38
CA TYR A 309 7.38 -21.03 16.93
C TYR A 309 8.75 -21.51 16.46
N ASP A 310 8.77 -22.69 15.83
CA ASP A 310 9.95 -23.21 15.15
C ASP A 310 10.12 -22.54 13.77
N SER A 311 10.89 -21.44 13.78
CA SER A 311 11.24 -20.61 12.60
C SER A 311 11.85 -21.37 11.41
N THR A 312 12.37 -22.58 11.60
CA THR A 312 13.04 -23.32 10.53
C THR A 312 12.08 -23.84 9.45
N THR A 313 10.83 -24.10 9.80
CA THR A 313 9.83 -24.61 8.84
C THR A 313 9.26 -23.53 7.92
N HIS A 314 9.08 -22.31 8.42
CA HIS A 314 8.56 -21.18 7.63
C HIS A 314 9.55 -20.66 6.61
N ASP A 315 10.82 -20.52 7.00
CA ASP A 315 11.89 -20.09 6.09
C ASP A 315 12.16 -21.14 5.01
N THR A 316 12.01 -22.43 5.34
CA THR A 316 12.13 -23.51 4.36
C THR A 316 10.99 -23.45 3.32
N LEU A 317 9.75 -23.19 3.75
CA LEU A 317 8.60 -23.07 2.86
C LEU A 317 8.68 -21.83 1.96
N MET A 318 9.09 -20.68 2.51
CA MET A 318 9.28 -19.45 1.73
C MET A 318 10.43 -19.57 0.72
N ASN A 319 11.53 -20.23 1.09
CA ASN A 319 12.63 -20.48 0.16
C ASN A 319 12.24 -21.46 -0.95
N GLN A 320 11.39 -22.46 -0.66
CA GLN A 320 10.83 -23.37 -1.66
C GLN A 320 9.87 -22.67 -2.63
N VAL A 321 9.04 -21.74 -2.14
CA VAL A 321 8.13 -20.93 -2.98
C VAL A 321 8.93 -19.97 -3.88
N ILE A 322 9.97 -19.33 -3.36
CA ILE A 322 10.85 -18.45 -4.15
C ILE A 322 11.64 -19.25 -5.20
N ALA A 323 12.06 -20.48 -4.90
CA ALA A 323 12.70 -21.37 -5.86
C ALA A 323 11.73 -21.79 -6.98
N ALA A 324 10.49 -22.17 -6.63
CA ALA A 324 9.46 -22.54 -7.61
C ALA A 324 9.11 -21.39 -8.56
N ILE A 325 9.01 -20.15 -8.05
CA ILE A 325 8.75 -18.95 -8.88
C ILE A 325 9.91 -18.66 -9.85
N ARG A 326 11.15 -18.98 -9.46
CA ARG A 326 12.34 -18.80 -10.30
C ARG A 326 12.46 -19.87 -11.39
N GLU A 327 12.06 -21.10 -11.09
CA GLU A 327 12.03 -22.20 -12.07
C GLU A 327 10.94 -21.96 -13.13
N ASP A 328 9.75 -21.52 -12.73
CA ASP A 328 8.64 -21.17 -13.63
C ASP A 328 8.99 -19.98 -14.55
N SER A 329 9.76 -19.02 -14.03
CA SER A 329 10.30 -17.89 -14.80
C SER A 329 11.41 -18.28 -15.79
N GLN A 330 12.06 -19.43 -15.59
CA GLN A 330 13.07 -19.98 -16.51
C GLN A 330 12.46 -20.90 -17.57
N GLU A 331 11.36 -21.59 -17.26
CA GLU A 331 10.57 -22.35 -18.25
C GLU A 331 9.84 -21.43 -19.23
N MET A 332 9.28 -20.31 -18.78
CA MET A 332 8.66 -19.31 -19.69
C MET A 332 9.64 -18.65 -20.67
N LYS A 333 10.95 -18.70 -20.42
CA LYS A 333 11.97 -18.17 -21.35
C LYS A 333 12.49 -19.19 -22.37
N LYS A 334 12.08 -20.47 -22.27
CA LYS A 334 12.44 -21.51 -23.25
C LYS A 334 11.40 -21.71 -24.35
N ASP A 335 10.19 -21.17 -24.19
CA ASP A 335 9.08 -21.36 -25.15
C ASP A 335 9.00 -20.33 -26.29
N GLU A 336 9.92 -19.35 -26.38
CA GLU A 336 9.93 -18.36 -27.49
C GLU A 336 10.96 -18.63 -28.59
N THR A 337 11.68 -19.76 -28.58
CA THR A 337 12.59 -20.11 -29.68
C THR A 337 12.60 -21.60 -30.01
N SER A 338 11.67 -22.07 -30.84
CA SER A 338 11.98 -23.07 -31.89
C SER A 338 10.76 -23.42 -32.75
N GLU A 339 10.96 -23.28 -34.06
CA GLU A 339 10.13 -23.82 -35.13
C GLU A 339 10.07 -25.36 -35.05
N ASP A 340 8.89 -25.95 -35.28
CA ASP A 340 8.69 -27.40 -35.47
C ASP A 340 8.92 -27.76 -36.95
N PRO A 341 9.66 -28.84 -37.26
CA PRO A 341 8.93 -30.07 -37.61
C PRO A 341 9.62 -31.37 -37.13
N GLY A 342 8.87 -32.18 -36.38
CA GLY A 342 8.59 -33.57 -36.72
C GLY A 342 9.50 -34.71 -36.19
N TYR A 343 8.80 -35.72 -35.66
CA TYR A 343 9.06 -37.18 -35.76
C TYR A 343 9.92 -37.94 -34.70
N ASP A 344 9.19 -38.71 -33.88
CA ASP A 344 9.30 -40.13 -33.47
C ASP A 344 10.59 -40.83 -32.94
N SER A 345 10.33 -41.57 -31.85
CA SER A 345 10.88 -42.88 -31.42
C SER A 345 12.24 -43.04 -30.70
N THR A 346 12.11 -43.55 -29.47
CA THR A 346 12.94 -44.58 -28.79
C THR A 346 14.43 -44.32 -28.49
N SER A 347 14.78 -44.29 -27.19
CA SER A 347 15.43 -45.43 -26.51
C SER A 347 15.86 -45.09 -25.07
N LYS A 348 15.87 -46.16 -24.26
CA LYS A 348 16.21 -46.29 -22.84
C LYS A 348 17.52 -45.60 -22.42
N ASP A 349 17.54 -45.03 -21.22
CA ASP A 349 18.52 -45.46 -20.24
C ASP A 349 18.07 -45.25 -18.79
N THR A 350 18.29 -46.29 -17.98
CA THR A 350 17.92 -46.45 -16.58
C THR A 350 19.00 -45.91 -15.66
N SER A 351 18.72 -44.84 -14.91
CA SER A 351 19.40 -44.52 -13.65
C SER A 351 18.67 -43.41 -12.85
N ALA A 352 17.43 -43.66 -12.42
CA ALA A 352 16.73 -42.74 -11.51
C ALA A 352 15.67 -43.47 -10.65
N LEU A 353 16.06 -44.58 -10.01
CA LEU A 353 15.23 -45.24 -9.00
C LEU A 353 15.82 -44.92 -7.62
N ASN A 354 15.33 -43.82 -7.02
CA ASN A 354 15.29 -43.56 -5.57
C ASN A 354 14.70 -42.19 -5.15
N GLN A 355 14.14 -41.39 -6.08
CA GLN A 355 13.44 -40.13 -5.74
C GLN A 355 11.93 -40.14 -6.03
N GLY A 356 11.44 -41.07 -6.86
CA GLY A 356 10.01 -41.16 -7.22
C GLY A 356 9.13 -41.76 -6.12
N GLU A 357 9.65 -42.71 -5.34
CA GLU A 357 8.87 -43.36 -4.26
C GLU A 357 8.65 -42.41 -3.06
N THR A 358 9.59 -41.51 -2.77
CA THR A 358 9.45 -40.52 -1.70
C THR A 358 8.47 -39.40 -2.04
N LEU A 359 8.44 -38.93 -3.29
CA LEU A 359 7.51 -37.89 -3.71
C LEU A 359 6.07 -38.41 -3.82
N SER A 360 5.88 -39.64 -4.34
CA SER A 360 4.55 -40.26 -4.42
C SER A 360 3.96 -40.47 -3.02
N ASN A 361 4.76 -40.94 -2.07
CA ASN A 361 4.32 -41.13 -0.68
C ASN A 361 4.06 -39.79 0.04
N ALA A 362 4.86 -38.75 -0.23
CA ALA A 362 4.62 -37.41 0.29
C ALA A 362 3.33 -36.80 -0.29
N LEU A 363 3.05 -37.02 -1.58
CA LEU A 363 1.83 -36.56 -2.23
C LEU A 363 0.59 -37.31 -1.73
N GLU A 364 0.68 -38.60 -1.42
CA GLU A 364 -0.42 -39.33 -0.77
C GLU A 364 -0.67 -38.82 0.65
N HIS A 365 0.38 -38.61 1.45
CA HIS A 365 0.23 -38.03 2.80
C HIS A 365 -0.35 -36.61 2.77
N ILE A 366 0.04 -35.78 1.79
CA ILE A 366 -0.55 -34.45 1.60
C ILE A 366 -2.02 -34.59 1.22
N LYS A 367 -2.39 -35.50 0.32
CA LYS A 367 -3.79 -35.73 -0.07
C LYS A 367 -4.67 -36.24 1.07
N GLU A 368 -4.09 -36.97 2.02
CA GLU A 368 -4.75 -37.45 3.23
C GLU A 368 -4.77 -36.41 4.36
N SER A 369 -4.00 -35.32 4.25
CA SER A 369 -3.93 -34.27 5.27
C SER A 369 -5.25 -33.51 5.41
N GLN A 370 -5.54 -33.09 6.64
CA GLN A 370 -6.72 -32.30 6.96
C GLN A 370 -6.71 -30.93 6.26
N ASP A 371 -5.51 -30.39 6.01
CA ASP A 371 -5.29 -29.12 5.32
C ASP A 371 -5.61 -29.23 3.81
N TYR A 372 -5.20 -30.32 3.15
CA TYR A 372 -5.55 -30.56 1.75
C TYR A 372 -7.06 -30.74 1.56
N LYS A 373 -7.72 -31.40 2.52
CA LYS A 373 -9.18 -31.53 2.52
C LYS A 373 -9.88 -30.18 2.69
N GLN A 374 -9.40 -29.33 3.59
CA GLN A 374 -9.94 -27.97 3.74
C GLN A 374 -9.71 -27.09 2.50
N ILE A 375 -8.51 -27.14 1.91
CA ILE A 375 -8.17 -26.38 0.71
C ILE A 375 -9.03 -26.82 -0.48
N THR A 376 -9.23 -28.13 -0.66
CA THR A 376 -10.06 -28.66 -1.74
C THR A 376 -11.55 -28.38 -1.56
N ASP A 377 -12.06 -28.36 -0.33
CA ASP A 377 -13.43 -27.95 -0.04
C ASP A 377 -13.63 -26.44 -0.26
N TYR A 378 -12.65 -25.61 0.12
CA TYR A 378 -12.66 -24.18 -0.16
C TYR A 378 -12.59 -23.88 -1.67
N ALA A 379 -11.75 -24.59 -2.42
CA ALA A 379 -11.66 -24.46 -3.87
C ALA A 379 -12.96 -24.87 -4.58
N LYS A 380 -13.66 -25.91 -4.09
CA LYS A 380 -14.99 -26.30 -4.60
C LYS A 380 -16.05 -25.23 -4.32
N ASP A 381 -16.01 -24.58 -3.15
CA ASP A 381 -16.95 -23.51 -2.81
C ASP A 381 -16.69 -22.22 -3.61
N ILE A 382 -15.43 -21.91 -3.88
CA ILE A 382 -15.05 -20.86 -4.83
C ILE A 382 -15.55 -21.21 -6.23
N GLY A 383 -15.31 -22.45 -6.70
CA GLY A 383 -15.79 -22.91 -8.00
C GLY A 383 -17.30 -22.77 -8.18
N LYS A 384 -18.09 -23.16 -7.17
CA LYS A 384 -19.56 -22.99 -7.17
C LYS A 384 -19.98 -21.52 -7.17
N THR A 385 -19.26 -20.67 -6.44
CA THR A 385 -19.51 -19.23 -6.39
C THR A 385 -19.20 -18.57 -7.73
N VAL A 386 -18.08 -18.92 -8.36
CA VAL A 386 -17.68 -18.44 -9.69
C VAL A 386 -18.66 -18.93 -10.76
N GLU A 387 -19.11 -20.17 -10.70
CA GLU A 387 -20.10 -20.72 -11.63
C GLU A 387 -21.47 -20.02 -11.49
N LYS A 388 -21.93 -19.77 -10.26
CA LYS A 388 -23.13 -18.96 -10.00
C LYS A 388 -22.99 -17.51 -10.52
N GLY A 389 -21.83 -16.90 -10.30
CA GLY A 389 -21.52 -15.57 -10.83
C GLY A 389 -21.51 -15.55 -12.36
N GLY A 390 -20.88 -16.54 -12.99
CA GLY A 390 -20.86 -16.72 -14.45
C GLY A 390 -22.25 -16.95 -15.05
N GLN A 391 -23.11 -17.72 -14.37
CA GLN A 391 -24.51 -17.90 -14.77
C GLN A 391 -25.34 -16.62 -14.62
N GLN A 392 -25.10 -15.82 -13.57
CA GLN A 392 -25.75 -14.52 -13.38
C GLN A 392 -25.31 -13.49 -14.42
N VAL A 393 -24.01 -13.45 -14.75
CA VAL A 393 -23.45 -12.60 -15.80
C VAL A 393 -23.94 -13.04 -17.17
N GLY A 394 -23.97 -14.35 -17.45
CA GLY A 394 -24.50 -14.91 -18.69
C GLY A 394 -26.01 -14.63 -18.86
N LYS A 395 -26.78 -14.69 -17.76
CA LYS A 395 -28.18 -14.31 -17.74
C LYS A 395 -28.36 -12.81 -17.99
N PHE A 396 -27.60 -11.95 -17.30
CA PHE A 396 -27.60 -10.51 -17.55
C PHE A 396 -27.24 -10.16 -18.99
N TYR A 397 -26.23 -10.84 -19.56
CA TYR A 397 -25.82 -10.63 -20.94
C TYR A 397 -26.88 -11.06 -21.95
N ASN A 398 -27.57 -12.18 -21.70
CA ASN A 398 -28.69 -12.62 -22.55
C ASN A 398 -29.91 -11.69 -22.42
N ASP A 399 -30.25 -11.28 -21.20
CA ASP A 399 -31.40 -10.39 -20.92
C ASP A 399 -31.18 -8.98 -21.50
N ASN A 400 -29.91 -8.55 -21.63
CA ASN A 400 -29.55 -7.21 -22.13
C ASN A 400 -28.83 -7.25 -23.50
N ARG A 401 -28.88 -8.38 -24.21
CA ARG A 401 -28.13 -8.61 -25.46
C ARG A 401 -28.38 -7.53 -26.51
N GLY A 402 -29.62 -7.04 -26.60
CA GLY A 402 -29.98 -5.95 -27.53
C GLY A 402 -29.33 -4.61 -27.19
N GLU A 403 -29.19 -4.28 -25.91
CA GLU A 403 -28.54 -3.05 -25.45
C GLU A 403 -27.02 -3.13 -25.57
N VAL A 404 -26.43 -4.29 -25.26
CA VAL A 404 -25.00 -4.54 -25.48
C VAL A 404 -24.63 -4.44 -26.96
N GLN A 405 -25.50 -4.92 -27.86
CA GLN A 405 -25.29 -4.80 -29.32
C GLN A 405 -25.36 -3.34 -29.79
N LYS A 406 -26.26 -2.52 -29.22
CA LYS A 406 -26.34 -1.08 -29.53
C LYS A 406 -25.10 -0.33 -29.05
N VAL A 407 -24.59 -0.65 -27.86
CA VAL A 407 -23.33 -0.08 -27.36
C VAL A 407 -22.16 -0.50 -28.27
N ALA A 408 -22.10 -1.77 -28.69
CA ALA A 408 -21.06 -2.23 -29.62
C ALA A 408 -21.13 -1.53 -31.01
N GLU A 409 -22.32 -1.24 -31.53
CA GLU A 409 -22.53 -0.45 -32.75
C GLU A 409 -22.08 1.01 -32.58
N LEU A 410 -22.38 1.64 -31.43
CA LEU A 410 -21.96 3.01 -31.10
C LEU A 410 -20.43 3.16 -30.96
N TRP A 411 -19.73 2.07 -30.64
CA TRP A 411 -18.26 2.05 -30.52
C TRP A 411 -17.53 1.81 -31.84
N LYS A 412 -18.21 1.38 -32.91
CA LYS A 412 -17.58 1.13 -34.24
C LYS A 412 -16.95 2.39 -34.87
N PRO A 413 -17.58 3.58 -34.84
CA PRO A 413 -16.97 4.80 -35.36
C PRO A 413 -15.76 5.24 -34.52
N ILE A 414 -15.84 5.07 -33.20
CA ILE A 414 -14.80 5.47 -32.24
C ILE A 414 -13.52 4.63 -32.44
N ARG A 415 -13.65 3.32 -32.65
CA ARG A 415 -12.51 2.44 -32.97
C ARG A 415 -11.77 2.82 -34.26
N LYS A 416 -12.45 3.49 -35.20
CA LYS A 416 -11.87 3.96 -36.46
C LYS A 416 -11.04 5.25 -36.29
N PHE A 417 -11.19 5.92 -35.14
CA PHE A 417 -10.42 7.10 -34.75
C PHE A 417 -9.10 6.75 -34.05
N PHE A 418 -8.97 5.50 -33.58
CA PHE A 418 -7.80 4.97 -32.86
C PHE A 418 -6.94 3.99 -33.70
N LYS A 419 -7.18 3.93 -35.01
CA LYS A 419 -6.31 3.31 -36.02
C LYS A 419 -5.96 4.37 -37.05
#